data_AF-A0A521WS48-F1
#
_entry.id   AF-A0A521WS48-F1
#
_cell.length_a   1.000
_cell.length_b   1.000
_cell.length_c   1.000
_cell.angle_alpha   90.00
_cell.angle_beta   90.00
_cell.angle_gamma   90.00
#
_symmetry.space_group_name_H-M   'P 1'
#
loop_
_entity.id
_entity.type
_entity.pdbx_description
1 polymer ?
#
loop_
_entity_poly.entity_id
_entity_poly.type
_entity_poly.pdbx_seq_one_letter_code
_entity_poly.pdbx_strand_id
1 'polypeptide(L)'
;MDTAIRAKVTAKDFFLWLGAMVALYVSATSLILLVHQYINVFFPNALDYAPSYSSSMRFAIASLVVFFPLYIWLTRMLHQDIRQTPLKQELWVRKWLIFLTLFVAGITMAIDLVMLVNTFLNGDITTRFILKALTILIVIGGGFWYYLNELKGKWEEKKKESTIVAGIVSVIVLATVASSFFIIGSPQTERLARFDEQKTADLQNIQWQIISYWQQKEKLPVSLADLEDPLAGFVAPKDSQTGASYTYESTGAMSFKLCADFNAPSRDMITGADTKAMRVPAPIGGDLANENWKHNSGTVCFDRTIDPDRFPVFKK
;
A
#
# COMPACT_ATOMS: atom_id res chain seq x y z
N MET A 1 45.75 -29.29 27.28
CA MET A 1 45.30 -27.91 26.99
C MET A 1 45.08 -27.81 25.49
N ASP A 2 43.90 -28.22 25.03
CA ASP A 2 43.54 -28.05 23.62
C ASP A 2 43.27 -26.58 23.37
N THR A 3 44.21 -25.93 22.70
CA THR A 3 44.00 -24.60 22.14
C THR A 3 43.00 -24.75 21.02
N ALA A 4 41.70 -24.67 21.36
CA ALA A 4 40.63 -24.61 20.39
C ALA A 4 40.94 -23.47 19.42
N ILE A 5 41.30 -23.81 18.18
CA ILE A 5 41.57 -22.85 17.11
C ILE A 5 40.27 -22.11 16.83
N ARG A 6 40.07 -20.97 17.49
CA ARG A 6 38.90 -20.11 17.27
C ARG A 6 39.09 -19.41 15.93
N ALA A 7 38.13 -19.59 15.02
CA ALA A 7 38.11 -18.84 13.78
C ALA A 7 38.05 -17.34 14.09
N LYS A 8 39.02 -16.57 13.59
CA LYS A 8 39.05 -15.11 13.74
C LYS A 8 38.02 -14.51 12.80
N VAL A 9 37.11 -13.70 13.35
CA VAL A 9 36.10 -12.98 12.57
C VAL A 9 36.80 -11.96 11.68
N THR A 10 36.57 -12.02 10.37
CA THR A 10 36.99 -10.98 9.43
C THR A 10 35.90 -9.93 9.26
N ALA A 11 36.26 -8.72 8.79
CA ALA A 11 35.27 -7.69 8.46
C ALA A 11 34.25 -8.19 7.42
N LYS A 12 34.71 -8.96 6.42
CA LYS A 12 33.85 -9.62 5.43
C LYS A 12 32.79 -10.49 6.11
N ASP A 13 33.20 -11.36 7.04
CA ASP A 13 32.26 -12.27 7.72
C ASP A 13 31.22 -11.48 8.54
N PHE A 14 31.64 -10.41 9.23
CA PHE A 14 30.72 -9.56 9.99
C PHE A 14 29.66 -8.90 9.10
N PHE A 15 30.08 -8.23 8.02
CA PHE A 15 29.14 -7.51 7.15
C PHE A 15 28.25 -8.46 6.34
N LEU A 16 28.73 -9.65 5.97
CA LEU A 16 27.88 -10.65 5.31
C LEU A 16 26.77 -11.17 6.23
N TRP A 17 27.11 -11.52 7.47
CA TRP A 17 26.11 -11.97 8.44
C TRP A 17 25.12 -10.85 8.79
N LEU A 18 25.61 -9.63 9.03
CA LEU A 18 24.76 -8.47 9.31
C LEU A 18 23.84 -8.16 8.11
N GLY A 19 24.39 -8.12 6.90
CA GLY A 19 23.62 -7.88 5.67
C GLY A 19 22.54 -8.95 5.45
N ALA A 20 22.85 -10.22 5.73
CA ALA A 20 21.87 -11.30 5.65
C ALA A 20 20.73 -11.12 6.67
N MET A 21 21.03 -10.72 7.90
CA MET A 21 19.99 -10.44 8.92
C MET A 21 19.12 -9.24 8.54
N VAL A 22 19.72 -8.15 8.06
CA VAL A 22 18.97 -6.98 7.60
C VAL A 22 18.05 -7.36 6.44
N ALA A 23 18.58 -8.07 5.44
CA ALA A 23 17.80 -8.50 4.28
C ALA A 23 16.65 -9.45 4.70
N LEU A 24 16.88 -10.35 5.65
CA LEU A 24 15.84 -11.19 6.25
C LEU A 24 14.74 -10.33 6.90
N TYR A 25 15.11 -9.42 7.80
CA TYR A 25 14.13 -8.65 8.57
C TYR A 25 13.29 -7.73 7.70
N VAL A 26 13.91 -7.08 6.71
CA VAL A 26 13.19 -6.26 5.73
C VAL A 26 12.25 -7.13 4.90
N SER A 27 12.71 -8.30 4.44
CA SER A 27 11.87 -9.22 3.65
C SER A 27 10.69 -9.77 4.45
N ALA A 28 10.92 -10.26 5.67
CA ALA A 28 9.88 -10.81 6.54
C ALA A 28 8.83 -9.75 6.89
N THR A 29 9.28 -8.56 7.31
CA THR A 29 8.38 -7.43 7.62
C THR A 29 7.56 -7.03 6.40
N SER A 30 8.21 -6.90 5.22
CA SER A 30 7.52 -6.52 3.99
C SER A 30 6.49 -7.57 3.55
N LEU A 31 6.80 -8.86 3.71
CA LEU A 31 5.85 -9.94 3.44
C LEU A 31 4.63 -9.86 4.35
N ILE A 32 4.85 -9.69 5.66
CA ILE A 32 3.76 -9.54 6.65
C ILE A 32 2.89 -8.33 6.30
N LEU A 33 3.51 -7.17 6.02
CA LEU A 33 2.80 -5.96 5.64
C LEU A 33 1.96 -6.17 4.38
N LEU A 34 2.52 -6.80 3.34
CA LEU A 34 1.79 -7.04 2.09
C LEU A 34 0.57 -7.95 2.30
N VAL A 35 0.74 -9.04 3.06
CA VAL A 35 -0.37 -9.96 3.36
C VAL A 35 -1.41 -9.30 4.26
N HIS A 36 -1.01 -8.49 5.24
CA HIS A 36 -1.93 -7.70 6.06
C HIS A 36 -2.76 -6.74 5.22
N GLN A 37 -2.14 -6.16 4.19
CA GLN A 37 -2.84 -5.30 3.25
C GLN A 37 -3.84 -6.07 2.38
N TYR A 38 -3.52 -7.30 1.93
CA TYR A 38 -4.51 -8.15 1.27
C TYR A 38 -5.69 -8.47 2.18
N ILE A 39 -5.41 -8.79 3.45
CA ILE A 39 -6.47 -9.05 4.43
C ILE A 39 -7.37 -7.82 4.59
N ASN A 40 -6.82 -6.60 4.62
CA ASN A 40 -7.64 -5.38 4.68
C ASN A 40 -8.53 -5.20 3.46
N VAL A 41 -8.04 -5.55 2.26
CA VAL A 41 -8.83 -5.46 1.02
C VAL A 41 -9.98 -6.48 1.01
N PHE A 42 -9.71 -7.73 1.40
CA PHE A 42 -10.73 -8.78 1.39
C PHE A 42 -11.68 -8.73 2.60
N PHE A 43 -11.25 -8.13 3.72
CA PHE A 43 -12.01 -8.00 4.96
C PHE A 43 -11.98 -6.54 5.46
N PRO A 44 -12.62 -5.61 4.73
CA PRO A 44 -12.65 -4.19 5.10
C PRO A 44 -13.42 -3.98 6.41
N ASN A 45 -13.04 -2.93 7.15
CA ASN A 45 -13.72 -2.53 8.38
C ASN A 45 -14.51 -1.26 8.13
N ALA A 46 -15.79 -1.26 8.54
CA ALA A 46 -16.70 -0.13 8.36
C ALA A 46 -16.25 1.14 9.11
N LEU A 47 -15.34 1.02 10.07
CA LEU A 47 -14.81 2.15 10.86
C LEU A 47 -13.52 2.76 10.27
N ASP A 48 -12.94 2.17 9.22
CA ASP A 48 -11.69 2.68 8.64
C ASP A 48 -12.02 3.82 7.64
N TYR A 49 -11.81 5.07 8.05
CA TYR A 49 -12.07 6.25 7.21
C TYR A 49 -10.95 6.40 6.15
N ALA A 50 -11.32 6.32 4.87
CA ALA A 50 -10.49 6.54 3.69
C ALA A 50 -9.19 5.70 3.62
N PRO A 51 -9.25 4.48 3.07
CA PRO A 51 -8.06 3.65 3.06
C PRO A 51 -7.07 4.02 1.95
N SER A 52 -5.95 4.63 2.33
CA SER A 52 -4.77 4.78 1.47
C SER A 52 -3.97 3.47 1.40
N TYR A 53 -4.56 2.43 0.78
CA TYR A 53 -3.95 1.10 0.68
C TYR A 53 -2.72 1.04 -0.25
N SER A 54 -2.65 1.92 -1.26
CA SER A 54 -1.69 1.75 -2.37
C SER A 54 -0.22 2.04 -2.00
N SER A 55 0.06 3.00 -1.10
CA SER A 55 1.44 3.42 -0.81
C SER A 55 2.21 2.34 -0.03
N SER A 56 1.60 1.81 1.02
CA SER A 56 2.19 0.77 1.89
C SER A 56 2.43 -0.53 1.12
N MET A 57 1.48 -0.94 0.27
CA MET A 57 1.63 -2.11 -0.58
C MET A 57 2.79 -1.95 -1.56
N ARG A 58 2.90 -0.79 -2.25
CA ARG A 58 4.00 -0.52 -3.19
C ARG A 58 5.37 -0.58 -2.51
N PHE A 59 5.49 -0.01 -1.31
CA PHE A 59 6.75 -0.06 -0.55
C PHE A 59 7.11 -1.50 -0.14
N ALA A 60 6.12 -2.29 0.32
CA ALA A 60 6.32 -3.69 0.67
C ALA A 60 6.76 -4.54 -0.54
N ILE A 61 6.11 -4.34 -1.70
CA ILE A 61 6.47 -5.02 -2.96
C ILE A 61 7.90 -4.67 -3.37
N ALA A 62 8.23 -3.38 -3.41
CA ALA A 62 9.58 -2.92 -3.79
C ALA A 62 10.65 -3.50 -2.85
N SER A 63 10.37 -3.50 -1.55
CA SER A 63 11.26 -4.07 -0.54
C SER A 63 11.46 -5.57 -0.74
N LEU A 64 10.41 -6.34 -1.02
CA LEU A 64 10.52 -7.78 -1.30
C LEU A 64 11.31 -8.07 -2.57
N VAL A 65 11.04 -7.35 -3.66
CA VAL A 65 11.72 -7.56 -4.95
C VAL A 65 13.23 -7.34 -4.84
N VAL A 66 13.68 -6.45 -3.95
CA VAL A 66 15.11 -6.16 -3.75
C VAL A 66 15.72 -7.02 -2.65
N PHE A 67 15.15 -7.00 -1.44
CA PHE A 67 15.78 -7.60 -0.27
C PHE A 67 15.63 -9.12 -0.20
N PHE A 68 14.57 -9.71 -0.76
CA PHE A 68 14.40 -11.16 -0.70
C PHE A 68 15.42 -11.90 -1.58
N PRO A 69 15.64 -11.53 -2.86
CA PRO A 69 16.72 -12.12 -3.64
C PRO A 69 18.10 -11.88 -3.04
N LEU A 70 18.32 -10.68 -2.46
CA LEU A 70 19.56 -10.35 -1.75
C LEU A 70 19.78 -11.28 -0.56
N TYR A 71 18.74 -11.55 0.24
CA TYR A 71 18.80 -12.48 1.36
C TYR A 71 19.18 -13.89 0.91
N ILE A 72 18.52 -14.42 -0.13
CA ILE A 72 18.84 -15.75 -0.67
C ILE A 72 20.29 -15.81 -1.17
N TRP A 73 20.74 -14.76 -1.85
CA TRP A 73 22.10 -14.67 -2.36
C TRP A 73 23.15 -14.63 -1.23
N LEU A 74 22.96 -13.77 -0.23
CA LEU A 74 23.85 -13.64 0.93
C LEU A 74 23.90 -14.94 1.76
N THR A 75 22.74 -15.54 2.06
CA THR A 75 22.69 -16.80 2.81
C THR A 75 23.34 -17.94 2.04
N ARG A 76 23.15 -18.00 0.70
CA ARG A 76 23.84 -18.97 -0.15
C ARG A 76 25.36 -18.80 -0.11
N MET A 77 25.86 -17.56 -0.13
CA MET A 77 27.27 -17.25 0.00
C MET A 77 27.82 -17.66 1.37
N LEU A 78 27.10 -17.35 2.45
CA LEU A 78 27.46 -17.77 3.82
C LEU A 78 27.55 -19.30 3.94
N HIS A 79 26.56 -20.05 3.46
CA HIS A 79 26.60 -21.51 3.50
C HIS A 79 27.68 -22.12 2.61
N GLN A 80 28.07 -21.45 1.53
CA GLN A 80 29.19 -21.89 0.70
C GLN A 80 30.53 -21.66 1.42
N ASP A 81 30.75 -20.47 1.99
CA ASP A 81 31.96 -20.13 2.76
C ASP A 81 32.13 -21.10 3.95
N ILE A 82 31.05 -21.44 4.64
CA ILE A 82 31.07 -22.37 5.77
C ILE A 82 31.40 -23.81 5.34
N ARG A 83 30.86 -24.27 4.20
CA ARG A 83 31.17 -25.61 3.68
C ARG A 83 32.62 -25.75 3.23
N GLN A 84 33.22 -24.68 2.71
CA GLN A 84 34.63 -24.67 2.33
C GLN A 84 35.56 -24.54 3.53
N THR A 85 35.13 -23.84 4.59
CA THR A 85 35.90 -23.65 5.83
C THR A 85 35.04 -23.98 7.05
N PRO A 86 34.98 -25.25 7.49
CA PRO A 86 34.11 -25.69 8.59
C PRO A 86 34.32 -24.94 9.91
N LEU A 87 35.54 -24.43 10.16
CA LEU A 87 35.86 -23.59 11.32
C LEU A 87 34.99 -22.33 11.42
N LYS A 88 34.42 -21.85 10.30
CA LYS A 88 33.54 -20.68 10.29
C LYS A 88 32.15 -20.93 10.91
N GLN A 89 31.75 -22.19 11.14
CA GLN A 89 30.51 -22.50 11.87
C GLN A 89 30.52 -21.97 13.30
N GLU A 90 31.70 -21.89 13.88
CA GLU A 90 31.97 -21.51 15.27
C GLU A 90 32.19 -19.99 15.44
N LEU A 91 31.98 -19.20 14.38
CA LEU A 91 32.08 -17.74 14.48
C LEU A 91 31.09 -17.19 15.50
N TRP A 92 31.60 -16.41 16.45
CA TRP A 92 30.77 -15.81 17.49
C TRP A 92 29.67 -14.91 16.89
N VAL A 93 29.98 -14.15 15.83
CA VAL A 93 29.00 -13.25 15.16
C VAL A 93 27.81 -14.03 14.61
N ARG A 94 28.04 -15.19 13.97
CA ARG A 94 26.98 -16.09 13.51
C ARG A 94 26.07 -16.49 14.65
N LYS A 95 26.64 -17.09 15.69
CA LYS A 95 25.87 -17.60 16.84
C LYS A 95 25.08 -16.47 17.50
N TRP A 96 25.71 -15.34 17.76
CA TRP A 96 25.08 -14.20 18.41
C TRP A 96 23.93 -13.62 17.59
N LEU A 97 24.10 -13.43 16.27
CA LEU A 97 23.04 -12.92 15.40
C LEU A 97 21.88 -13.92 15.24
N ILE A 98 22.15 -15.22 15.16
CA ILE A 98 21.11 -16.25 15.13
C ILE A 98 20.32 -16.27 16.44
N PHE A 99 21.01 -16.26 17.59
CA PHE A 99 20.34 -16.20 18.90
C PHE A 99 19.50 -14.92 19.05
N LEU A 100 20.03 -13.77 18.63
CA LEU A 100 19.29 -12.52 18.63
C LEU A 100 18.03 -12.62 17.74
N THR A 101 18.17 -13.19 16.54
CA THR A 101 17.05 -13.40 15.61
C THR A 101 15.97 -14.29 16.23
N LEU A 102 16.35 -15.41 16.83
CA LEU A 102 15.44 -16.33 17.49
C LEU A 102 14.75 -15.69 18.70
N PHE A 103 15.46 -14.88 19.46
CA PHE A 103 14.92 -14.14 20.60
C PHE A 103 13.89 -13.10 20.15
N VAL A 104 14.22 -12.28 19.15
CA VAL A 104 13.30 -11.28 18.57
C VAL A 104 12.07 -11.97 18.00
N ALA A 105 12.23 -13.06 17.25
CA ALA A 105 11.12 -13.85 16.72
C ALA A 105 10.20 -14.38 17.84
N GLY A 106 10.78 -14.90 18.93
CA GLY A 106 10.03 -15.35 20.10
C GLY A 106 9.22 -14.24 20.75
N ILE A 107 9.83 -13.06 20.95
CA ILE A 107 9.13 -11.88 21.49
C ILE A 107 8.01 -11.44 20.55
N THR A 108 8.27 -11.36 19.24
CA THR A 108 7.25 -10.96 18.26
C THR A 108 6.04 -11.88 18.29
N MET A 109 6.25 -13.21 18.34
CA MET A 109 5.15 -14.17 18.47
C MET A 109 4.40 -14.03 19.80
N ALA A 110 5.11 -13.79 20.92
CA ALA A 110 4.46 -13.58 22.21
C ALA A 110 3.61 -12.31 22.22
N ILE A 111 4.12 -11.20 21.69
CA ILE A 111 3.37 -9.93 21.58
C ILE A 111 2.15 -10.13 20.68
N ASP A 112 2.29 -10.82 19.55
CA ASP A 112 1.18 -11.11 18.64
C ASP A 112 0.06 -11.91 19.33
N LEU A 113 0.41 -12.94 20.10
CA LEU A 113 -0.56 -13.71 20.89
C LEU A 113 -1.22 -12.88 22.00
N VAL A 114 -0.46 -12.01 22.68
CA VAL A 114 -1.01 -11.09 23.69
C VAL A 114 -2.00 -10.13 23.05
N MET A 115 -1.66 -9.55 21.90
CA MET A 115 -2.57 -8.70 21.13
C MET A 115 -3.81 -9.50 20.72
N LEU A 116 -3.62 -10.73 20.24
CA LEU A 116 -4.72 -11.62 19.82
C LEU A 116 -5.74 -11.82 20.94
N VAL A 117 -5.25 -12.17 22.13
CA VAL A 117 -6.07 -12.38 23.33
C VAL A 117 -6.70 -11.07 23.79
N ASN A 118 -5.96 -9.96 23.82
CA ASN A 118 -6.49 -8.67 24.27
C ASN A 118 -7.69 -8.21 23.40
N THR A 119 -7.56 -8.28 22.08
CA THR A 119 -8.66 -7.93 21.18
C THR A 119 -9.84 -8.91 21.29
N PHE A 120 -9.57 -10.20 21.54
CA PHE A 120 -10.63 -11.17 21.85
C PHE A 120 -11.39 -10.81 23.13
N LEU A 121 -10.69 -10.43 24.20
CA LEU A 121 -11.30 -10.05 25.47
C LEU A 121 -12.11 -8.74 25.39
N ASN A 122 -11.72 -7.82 24.49
CA ASN A 122 -12.49 -6.61 24.22
C ASN A 122 -13.78 -6.87 23.41
N GLY A 123 -14.01 -8.10 22.93
CA GLY A 123 -15.18 -8.44 22.11
C GLY A 123 -15.06 -8.04 20.63
N ASP A 124 -13.90 -7.52 20.22
CA ASP A 124 -13.64 -6.98 18.88
C ASP A 124 -12.92 -7.98 17.95
N ILE A 125 -13.03 -9.28 18.23
CA ILE A 125 -12.38 -10.29 17.39
C ILE A 125 -13.01 -10.32 16.00
N THR A 126 -12.26 -9.88 15.01
CA THR A 126 -12.68 -9.85 13.61
C THR A 126 -11.89 -10.87 12.82
N THR A 127 -12.47 -11.42 11.74
CA THR A 127 -11.78 -12.39 10.85
C THR A 127 -10.44 -11.83 10.36
N ARG A 128 -10.39 -10.53 10.01
CA ARG A 128 -9.15 -9.83 9.63
C ARG A 128 -8.06 -9.95 10.69
N PHE A 129 -8.42 -9.84 11.95
CA PHE A 129 -7.47 -9.79 13.05
C PHE A 129 -6.86 -11.17 13.31
N ILE A 130 -7.68 -12.23 13.28
CA ILE A 130 -7.23 -13.61 13.33
C ILE A 130 -6.27 -13.91 12.17
N LEU A 131 -6.63 -13.52 10.94
CA LEU A 131 -5.79 -13.75 9.77
C LEU A 131 -4.46 -12.99 9.85
N LYS A 132 -4.45 -11.78 10.40
CA LYS A 132 -3.22 -10.99 10.60
C LYS A 132 -2.29 -11.63 11.64
N ALA A 133 -2.84 -12.12 12.75
CA ALA A 133 -2.07 -12.85 13.75
C ALA A 133 -1.50 -14.16 13.18
N LEU A 134 -2.33 -14.95 12.48
CA LEU A 134 -1.88 -16.17 11.78
C LEU A 134 -0.76 -15.88 10.78
N THR A 135 -0.82 -14.76 10.07
CA THR A 135 0.25 -14.34 9.15
C THR A 135 1.58 -14.15 9.89
N ILE A 136 1.56 -13.47 11.04
CA ILE A 136 2.76 -13.26 11.86
C ILE A 136 3.30 -14.60 12.36
N LEU A 137 2.44 -15.46 12.93
CA LEU A 137 2.83 -16.78 13.42
C LEU A 137 3.45 -17.66 12.31
N ILE A 138 2.89 -17.66 11.11
CA ILE A 138 3.42 -18.46 9.98
C ILE A 138 4.77 -17.92 9.51
N VAL A 139 4.89 -16.60 9.27
CA VAL A 139 6.11 -16.01 8.72
C VAL A 139 7.24 -16.03 9.75
N ILE A 140 6.97 -15.56 10.97
CA ILE A 140 7.97 -15.51 12.04
C ILE A 140 8.28 -16.92 12.55
N GLY A 141 7.27 -17.80 12.70
CA GLY A 141 7.47 -19.19 13.09
C GLY A 141 8.26 -19.99 12.05
N GLY A 142 8.01 -19.76 10.76
CA GLY A 142 8.80 -20.34 9.68
C GLY A 142 10.26 -19.88 9.71
N GLY A 143 10.50 -18.59 9.93
CA GLY A 143 11.85 -18.03 10.13
C GLY A 143 12.53 -18.61 11.38
N PHE A 144 11.82 -18.70 12.49
CA PHE A 144 12.30 -19.29 13.73
C PHE A 144 12.69 -20.76 13.54
N TRP A 145 11.85 -21.55 12.88
CA TRP A 145 12.16 -22.94 12.52
C TRP A 145 13.40 -23.02 11.64
N TYR A 146 13.51 -22.18 10.61
CA TYR A 146 14.68 -22.15 9.72
C TYR A 146 15.97 -21.88 10.50
N TYR A 147 15.99 -20.84 11.34
CA TYR A 147 17.17 -20.45 12.11
C TYR A 147 17.49 -21.37 13.28
N LEU A 148 16.51 -22.09 13.84
CA LEU A 148 16.78 -23.18 14.78
C LEU A 148 17.53 -24.33 14.11
N ASN A 149 17.17 -24.68 12.87
CA ASN A 149 17.86 -25.73 12.12
C ASN A 149 19.25 -25.26 11.64
N GLU A 150 19.41 -23.97 11.36
CA GLU A 150 20.72 -23.33 11.10
C GLU A 150 21.63 -23.43 12.32
N LEU A 151 21.12 -23.10 13.51
CA LEU A 151 21.90 -23.22 14.75
C LEU A 151 22.40 -24.65 14.99
N LYS A 152 21.61 -25.64 14.56
CA LYS A 152 21.94 -27.08 14.63
C LYS A 152 22.89 -27.55 13.50
N GLY A 153 23.30 -26.68 12.58
CA GLY A 153 24.20 -27.01 11.47
C GLY A 153 23.57 -27.84 10.34
N LYS A 154 22.23 -27.97 10.31
CA LYS A 154 21.55 -28.88 9.37
C LYS A 154 21.69 -28.46 7.91
N TRP A 155 21.72 -27.16 7.63
CA TRP A 155 21.72 -26.65 6.26
C TRP A 155 23.08 -26.78 5.57
N GLU A 156 24.14 -26.83 6.38
CA GLU A 156 25.50 -27.12 5.99
C GLU A 156 25.64 -28.59 5.58
N GLU A 157 25.13 -29.51 6.40
CA GLU A 157 25.13 -30.96 6.13
C GLU A 157 24.20 -31.34 4.97
N LYS A 158 22.98 -30.79 4.96
CA LYS A 158 21.91 -31.16 4.03
C LYS A 158 21.60 -30.09 3.01
N LYS A 159 22.55 -29.86 2.10
CA LYS A 159 22.44 -28.86 1.02
C LYS A 159 21.14 -28.96 0.21
N LYS A 160 20.69 -30.18 -0.11
CA LYS A 160 19.47 -30.40 -0.91
C LYS A 160 18.22 -29.90 -0.17
N GLU A 161 18.07 -30.23 1.11
CA GLU A 161 16.93 -29.76 1.93
C GLU A 161 16.91 -28.24 2.03
N SER A 162 18.06 -27.61 2.29
CA SER A 162 18.20 -26.14 2.31
C SER A 162 17.78 -25.50 0.97
N THR A 163 18.18 -26.09 -0.15
CA THR A 163 17.83 -25.58 -1.49
C THR A 163 16.33 -25.74 -1.80
N ILE A 164 15.72 -26.84 -1.36
CA ILE A 164 14.27 -27.08 -1.51
C ILE A 164 13.49 -26.05 -0.70
N VAL A 165 13.85 -25.82 0.56
CA VAL A 165 13.22 -24.81 1.42
C VAL A 165 13.33 -23.42 0.79
N ALA A 166 14.53 -23.04 0.32
CA ALA A 166 14.72 -21.77 -0.38
C ALA A 166 13.85 -21.66 -1.64
N GLY A 167 13.71 -22.74 -2.41
CA GLY A 167 12.84 -22.80 -3.60
C GLY A 167 11.36 -22.61 -3.25
N ILE A 168 10.86 -23.33 -2.25
CA ILE A 168 9.45 -23.22 -1.80
C ILE A 168 9.15 -21.80 -1.32
N VAL A 169 10.01 -21.24 -0.46
CA VAL A 169 9.81 -19.87 0.04
C VAL A 169 9.88 -18.85 -1.09
N SER A 170 10.79 -19.05 -2.06
CA SER A 170 10.87 -18.16 -3.23
C SER A 170 9.61 -18.20 -4.07
N VAL A 171 9.02 -19.38 -4.30
CA VAL A 171 7.75 -19.50 -5.02
C VAL A 171 6.62 -18.82 -4.26
N ILE A 172 6.55 -18.98 -2.94
CA ILE A 172 5.53 -18.31 -2.10
C ILE A 172 5.66 -16.79 -2.18
N VAL A 173 6.88 -16.25 -2.04
CA VAL A 173 7.12 -14.80 -2.11
C VAL A 173 6.79 -14.27 -3.50
N LEU A 174 7.23 -14.97 -4.56
CA LEU A 174 6.92 -14.58 -5.94
C LEU A 174 5.41 -14.62 -6.22
N ALA A 175 4.70 -15.65 -5.77
CA ALA A 175 3.25 -15.73 -5.89
C ALA A 175 2.55 -14.61 -5.13
N THR A 176 3.04 -14.28 -3.93
CA THR A 176 2.49 -13.18 -3.12
C THR A 176 2.73 -11.83 -3.78
N VAL A 177 3.90 -11.59 -4.37
CA VAL A 177 4.18 -10.35 -5.11
C VAL A 177 3.36 -10.30 -6.41
N ALA A 178 3.27 -11.41 -7.15
CA ALA A 178 2.51 -11.49 -8.38
C ALA A 178 1.01 -11.24 -8.16
N SER A 179 0.43 -11.77 -7.07
CA SER A 179 -0.98 -11.55 -6.73
C SER A 179 -1.32 -10.08 -6.45
N SER A 180 -0.33 -9.26 -6.03
CA SER A 180 -0.55 -7.82 -5.79
C SER A 180 -1.05 -7.08 -7.02
N PHE A 181 -0.55 -7.45 -8.20
CA PHE A 181 -0.89 -6.78 -9.46
C PHE A 181 -2.32 -7.06 -9.89
N PHE A 182 -2.90 -8.19 -9.44
CA PHE A 182 -4.33 -8.49 -9.66
C PHE A 182 -5.24 -7.74 -8.68
N ILE A 183 -4.74 -7.38 -7.50
CA ILE A 183 -5.52 -6.68 -6.46
C ILE A 183 -5.48 -5.16 -6.66
N ILE A 184 -4.28 -4.59 -6.89
CA ILE A 184 -4.07 -3.13 -6.98
C ILE A 184 -4.18 -2.64 -8.43
N GLY A 185 -3.97 -3.53 -9.40
CA GLY A 185 -3.74 -3.16 -10.79
C GLY A 185 -2.26 -2.91 -11.08
N SER A 186 -1.98 -2.61 -12.35
CA SER A 186 -0.61 -2.36 -12.83
C SER A 186 -0.14 -0.93 -12.54
N PRO A 187 1.17 -0.64 -12.58
CA PRO A 187 1.68 0.72 -12.46
C PRO A 187 1.11 1.70 -13.50
N GLN A 188 0.74 1.21 -14.69
CA GLN A 188 0.11 2.03 -15.73
C GLN A 188 -1.33 2.39 -15.35
N THR A 189 -2.12 1.42 -14.88
CA THR A 189 -3.50 1.68 -14.44
C THR A 189 -3.52 2.65 -13.24
N GLU A 190 -2.59 2.51 -12.31
CA GLU A 190 -2.44 3.44 -11.18
C GLU A 190 -2.01 4.86 -11.60
N ARG A 191 -1.29 5.00 -12.71
CA ARG A 191 -0.94 6.31 -13.27
C ARG A 191 -2.16 6.94 -13.93
N LEU A 192 -2.94 6.17 -14.69
CA LEU A 192 -4.16 6.64 -15.32
C LEU A 192 -5.22 7.05 -14.28
N ALA A 193 -5.40 6.27 -13.21
CA ALA A 193 -6.28 6.62 -12.10
C ALA A 193 -5.90 7.94 -11.42
N ARG A 194 -4.60 8.23 -11.27
CA ARG A 194 -4.14 9.52 -10.73
C ARG A 194 -4.42 10.69 -11.67
N PHE A 195 -4.37 10.48 -12.99
CA PHE A 195 -4.81 11.50 -13.93
C PHE A 195 -6.32 11.75 -13.79
N ASP A 196 -7.14 10.70 -13.61
CA ASP A 196 -8.58 10.85 -13.37
C ASP A 196 -8.91 11.57 -12.05
N GLU A 197 -8.15 11.28 -10.98
CA GLU A 197 -8.24 12.02 -9.70
C GLU A 197 -7.90 13.51 -9.89
N GLN A 198 -6.86 13.83 -10.67
CA GLN A 198 -6.53 15.22 -11.01
C GLN A 198 -7.62 15.89 -11.84
N LYS A 199 -8.19 15.19 -12.84
CA LYS A 199 -9.31 15.72 -13.64
C LYS A 199 -10.50 16.06 -12.76
N THR A 200 -10.82 15.21 -11.79
CA THR A 200 -11.89 15.46 -10.83
C THR A 200 -11.60 16.70 -9.97
N ALA A 201 -10.38 16.85 -9.47
CA ALA A 201 -9.97 18.02 -8.70
C ALA A 201 -10.04 19.32 -9.52
N ASP A 202 -9.63 19.27 -10.78
CA ASP A 202 -9.70 20.40 -11.71
C ASP A 202 -11.16 20.81 -11.99
N LEU A 203 -12.03 19.84 -12.26
CA LEU A 203 -13.46 20.09 -12.49
C LEU A 203 -14.16 20.64 -11.24
N GLN A 204 -13.79 20.15 -10.05
CA GLN A 204 -14.26 20.72 -8.78
C GLN A 204 -13.83 22.17 -8.60
N ASN A 205 -12.57 22.49 -8.93
CA ASN A 205 -12.07 23.87 -8.85
C ASN A 205 -12.81 24.78 -9.85
N ILE A 206 -12.97 24.34 -11.10
CA ILE A 206 -13.74 25.06 -12.12
C ILE A 206 -15.18 25.30 -11.65
N GLN A 207 -15.83 24.28 -11.09
CA GLN A 207 -17.19 24.41 -10.55
C GLN A 207 -17.28 25.52 -9.50
N TRP A 208 -16.32 25.58 -8.57
CA TRP A 208 -16.29 26.63 -7.55
C TRP A 208 -16.11 28.03 -8.13
N GLN A 209 -15.30 28.19 -9.17
CA GLN A 209 -15.16 29.47 -9.85
C GLN A 209 -16.42 29.89 -10.60
N ILE A 210 -17.13 28.94 -11.24
CA ILE A 210 -18.42 29.22 -11.89
C ILE A 210 -19.45 29.72 -10.87
N ILE A 211 -19.53 29.06 -9.71
CA ILE A 211 -20.44 29.47 -8.63
C ILE A 211 -20.09 30.88 -8.14
N SER A 212 -18.80 31.14 -7.86
CA SER A 212 -18.33 32.46 -7.43
C SER A 212 -18.63 33.55 -8.47
N TYR A 213 -18.40 33.27 -9.75
CA TYR A 213 -18.70 34.18 -10.86
C TYR A 213 -20.19 34.51 -10.91
N TRP A 214 -21.06 33.50 -10.76
CA TRP A 214 -22.51 33.68 -10.73
C TRP A 214 -22.96 34.50 -9.51
N GLN A 215 -22.41 34.24 -8.32
CA GLN A 215 -22.77 34.99 -7.11
C GLN A 215 -22.40 36.49 -7.21
N GLN A 216 -21.36 36.84 -7.97
CA GLN A 216 -20.92 38.22 -8.17
C GLN A 216 -21.68 38.94 -9.29
N LYS A 217 -21.99 38.23 -10.38
CA LYS A 217 -22.47 38.83 -11.64
C LYS A 217 -23.91 38.46 -11.98
N GLU A 218 -24.53 37.57 -11.20
CA GLU A 218 -25.89 37.03 -11.40
C GLU A 218 -26.10 36.38 -12.78
N LYS A 219 -25.01 35.97 -13.43
CA LYS A 219 -24.99 35.34 -14.75
C LYS A 219 -23.89 34.30 -14.80
N LEU A 220 -24.13 33.20 -15.51
CA LEU A 220 -23.10 32.21 -15.79
C LEU A 220 -22.08 32.77 -16.80
N PRO A 221 -20.82 32.31 -16.75
CA PRO A 221 -19.82 32.66 -17.77
C PRO A 221 -20.24 32.11 -19.14
N VAL A 222 -19.87 32.79 -20.22
CA VAL A 222 -20.10 32.30 -21.59
C VAL A 222 -19.07 31.23 -21.93
N SER A 223 -17.86 31.35 -21.41
CA SER A 223 -16.79 30.37 -21.56
C SER A 223 -15.91 30.29 -20.32
N LEU A 224 -15.09 29.23 -20.21
CA LEU A 224 -14.11 29.12 -19.12
C LEU A 224 -13.08 30.25 -19.11
N ALA A 225 -12.85 30.94 -20.24
CA ALA A 225 -11.95 32.09 -20.29
C ALA A 225 -12.49 33.28 -19.49
N ASP A 226 -13.80 33.40 -19.30
CA ASP A 226 -14.40 34.48 -18.49
C ASP A 226 -14.12 34.31 -16.99
N LEU A 227 -13.66 33.12 -16.58
CA LEU A 227 -13.27 32.84 -15.21
C LEU A 227 -11.82 33.27 -14.93
N GLU A 228 -11.01 33.51 -15.97
CA GLU A 228 -9.60 33.88 -15.80
C GLU A 228 -9.48 35.26 -15.15
N ASP A 229 -8.75 35.33 -14.04
CA ASP A 229 -8.55 36.56 -13.28
C ASP A 229 -7.10 36.65 -12.79
N PRO A 230 -6.27 37.53 -13.39
CA PRO A 230 -4.89 37.74 -12.96
C PRO A 230 -4.75 38.26 -11.53
N LEU A 231 -5.75 38.97 -10.98
CA LEU A 231 -5.73 39.49 -9.61
C LEU A 231 -6.10 38.41 -8.60
N ALA A 232 -7.02 37.51 -8.96
CA ALA A 232 -7.35 36.33 -8.15
C ALA A 232 -6.37 35.16 -8.35
N GLY A 233 -5.53 35.22 -9.39
CA GLY A 233 -4.56 34.17 -9.73
C GLY A 233 -5.21 32.89 -10.29
N PHE A 234 -6.43 32.97 -10.82
CA PHE A 234 -7.11 31.83 -11.39
C PHE A 234 -6.92 31.77 -12.90
N VAL A 235 -6.48 30.60 -13.39
CA VAL A 235 -6.46 30.23 -14.80
C VAL A 235 -7.14 28.87 -14.90
N ALA A 236 -8.04 28.70 -15.88
CA ALA A 236 -8.74 27.45 -16.04
C ALA A 236 -7.74 26.30 -16.26
N PRO A 237 -7.73 25.27 -15.39
CA PRO A 237 -6.82 24.15 -15.55
C PRO A 237 -7.14 23.40 -16.85
N LYS A 238 -6.11 22.76 -17.41
CA LYS A 238 -6.22 21.87 -18.57
C LYS A 238 -5.93 20.45 -18.12
N ASP A 239 -6.47 19.47 -18.84
CA ASP A 239 -6.18 18.07 -18.58
C ASP A 239 -4.67 17.84 -18.64
N SER A 240 -4.06 17.53 -17.49
CA SER A 240 -2.62 17.30 -17.36
C SER A 240 -2.10 16.10 -18.15
N GLN A 241 -2.99 15.20 -18.60
CA GLN A 241 -2.64 14.05 -19.43
C GLN A 241 -2.55 14.41 -20.92
N THR A 242 -3.48 15.22 -21.43
CA THR A 242 -3.66 15.47 -22.86
C THR A 242 -3.31 16.90 -23.28
N GLY A 243 -3.29 17.84 -22.33
CA GLY A 243 -3.18 19.28 -22.56
C GLY A 243 -4.47 19.92 -23.08
N ALA A 244 -5.56 19.15 -23.24
CA ALA A 244 -6.84 19.66 -23.71
C ALA A 244 -7.56 20.46 -22.61
N SER A 245 -8.33 21.48 -23.02
CA SER A 245 -9.22 22.20 -22.09
C SER A 245 -10.43 21.34 -21.74
N TYR A 246 -10.93 21.45 -20.51
CA TYR A 246 -12.19 20.83 -20.11
C TYR A 246 -13.37 21.45 -20.87
N THR A 247 -14.43 20.64 -21.07
CA THR A 247 -15.63 21.11 -21.75
C THR A 247 -16.59 21.73 -20.76
N TYR A 248 -17.09 22.92 -21.08
CA TYR A 248 -18.09 23.65 -20.32
C TYR A 248 -19.22 24.10 -21.24
N GLU A 249 -20.46 23.93 -20.80
CA GLU A 249 -21.64 24.42 -21.51
C GLU A 249 -22.67 24.96 -20.50
N SER A 250 -23.17 26.17 -20.73
CA SER A 250 -24.33 26.69 -19.99
C SER A 250 -25.61 26.05 -20.55
N THR A 251 -26.30 25.25 -19.75
CA THR A 251 -27.52 24.54 -20.16
C THR A 251 -28.81 25.25 -19.70
N GLY A 252 -28.68 26.31 -18.91
CA GLY A 252 -29.79 27.16 -18.46
C GLY A 252 -29.29 28.42 -17.75
N ALA A 253 -30.19 29.18 -17.12
CA ALA A 253 -29.82 30.41 -16.41
C ALA A 253 -28.95 30.17 -15.15
N MET A 254 -29.11 28.99 -14.53
CA MET A 254 -28.40 28.57 -13.32
C MET A 254 -27.89 27.13 -13.45
N SER A 255 -27.93 26.58 -14.66
CA SER A 255 -27.54 25.20 -14.94
C SER A 255 -26.40 25.17 -15.95
N PHE A 256 -25.44 24.30 -15.71
CA PHE A 256 -24.29 24.10 -16.57
C PHE A 256 -23.83 22.66 -16.55
N LYS A 257 -23.00 22.32 -17.54
CA LYS A 257 -22.40 21.01 -17.73
C LYS A 257 -20.89 21.13 -17.77
N LEU A 258 -20.21 20.24 -17.06
CA LEU A 258 -18.76 20.09 -17.08
C LEU A 258 -18.38 18.68 -17.53
N CYS A 259 -17.52 18.55 -18.54
CA CYS A 259 -17.10 17.24 -19.03
C CYS A 259 -15.58 17.07 -19.05
N ALA A 260 -15.16 15.83 -18.82
CA ALA A 260 -13.79 15.37 -19.01
C ALA A 260 -13.79 13.96 -19.61
N ASP A 261 -12.65 13.57 -20.19
CA ASP A 261 -12.42 12.22 -20.68
C ASP A 261 -11.64 11.41 -19.63
N PHE A 262 -12.26 10.40 -19.05
CA PHE A 262 -11.69 9.61 -17.96
C PHE A 262 -11.11 8.29 -18.46
N ASN A 263 -10.01 7.84 -17.87
CA ASN A 263 -9.35 6.60 -18.29
C ASN A 263 -10.05 5.36 -17.74
N ALA A 264 -10.59 5.43 -16.53
CA ALA A 264 -11.23 4.31 -15.84
C ALA A 264 -12.48 4.75 -15.05
N PRO A 265 -13.37 3.81 -14.68
CA PRO A 265 -14.41 4.09 -13.70
C PRO A 265 -13.81 4.54 -12.36
N SER A 266 -14.51 5.44 -11.65
CA SER A 266 -14.07 5.92 -10.36
C SER A 266 -13.93 4.76 -9.36
N ARG A 267 -12.90 4.82 -8.52
CA ARG A 267 -12.55 3.74 -7.57
C ARG A 267 -13.70 3.38 -6.63
N ASP A 268 -14.49 4.37 -6.23
CA ASP A 268 -15.65 4.20 -5.35
C ASP A 268 -16.81 3.44 -6.02
N MET A 269 -16.84 3.35 -7.35
CA MET A 269 -17.78 2.47 -8.07
C MET A 269 -17.28 1.01 -8.15
N ILE A 270 -15.95 0.80 -8.15
CA ILE A 270 -15.34 -0.53 -8.31
C ILE A 270 -15.41 -1.34 -7.00
N THR A 271 -15.31 -0.69 -5.84
CA THR A 271 -15.27 -1.36 -4.54
C THR A 271 -16.63 -1.86 -4.04
N GLY A 272 -17.71 -1.72 -4.80
CA GLY A 272 -19.02 -2.23 -4.39
C GLY A 272 -19.42 -1.69 -3.02
N ALA A 273 -19.38 -0.36 -2.86
CA ALA A 273 -20.09 0.34 -1.78
C ALA A 273 -21.63 0.15 -1.85
N ASP A 274 -22.11 -0.75 -2.72
CA ASP A 274 -23.44 -1.35 -2.77
C ASP A 274 -23.51 -2.78 -2.16
N THR A 275 -22.45 -3.27 -1.51
CA THR A 275 -22.67 -4.29 -0.49
C THR A 275 -23.42 -3.64 0.65
N LYS A 276 -24.46 -4.32 1.15
CA LYS A 276 -25.32 -3.95 2.29
C LYS A 276 -24.53 -3.77 3.60
N ALA A 277 -23.51 -2.93 3.61
CA ALA A 277 -22.90 -2.39 4.80
C ALA A 277 -23.92 -1.42 5.38
N MET A 278 -24.51 -1.85 6.49
CA MET A 278 -25.39 -1.06 7.34
C MET A 278 -24.86 0.38 7.42
N ARG A 279 -25.68 1.32 6.94
CA ARG A 279 -25.45 2.76 6.97
C ARG A 279 -24.93 3.14 8.36
N VAL A 280 -23.62 3.39 8.48
CA VAL A 280 -23.15 4.26 9.56
C VAL A 280 -23.83 5.59 9.29
N PRO A 281 -24.49 6.22 10.28
CA PRO A 281 -24.90 7.61 10.12
C PRO A 281 -23.62 8.41 9.93
N ALA A 282 -23.29 8.74 8.68
CA ALA A 282 -22.30 9.76 8.40
C ALA A 282 -22.73 11.02 9.18
N PRO A 283 -21.80 11.78 9.78
CA PRO A 283 -22.14 13.11 10.26
C PRO A 283 -22.82 13.85 9.10
N ILE A 284 -24.03 14.34 9.37
CA ILE A 284 -24.94 14.92 8.38
C ILE A 284 -24.16 15.98 7.60
N GLY A 285 -23.72 15.65 6.38
CA GLY A 285 -22.97 16.55 5.48
C GLY A 285 -21.72 15.98 4.79
N GLY A 286 -21.17 14.83 5.19
CA GLY A 286 -19.90 14.32 4.63
C GLY A 286 -19.98 13.63 3.25
N ASP A 287 -21.00 12.81 3.01
CA ASP A 287 -21.08 11.96 1.80
C ASP A 287 -21.49 12.69 0.52
N LEU A 288 -22.16 13.84 0.63
CA LEU A 288 -22.68 14.57 -0.53
C LEU A 288 -21.58 15.14 -1.44
N ALA A 289 -20.35 15.31 -0.94
CA ALA A 289 -19.26 15.90 -1.70
C ALA A 289 -18.63 14.93 -2.71
N ASN A 290 -18.53 13.63 -2.36
CA ASN A 290 -17.75 12.66 -3.15
C ASN A 290 -18.62 11.76 -4.05
N GLU A 291 -19.89 11.53 -3.70
CA GLU A 291 -20.81 10.83 -4.62
C GLU A 291 -21.06 11.61 -5.92
N ASN A 292 -20.86 12.93 -5.88
CA ASN A 292 -21.17 13.84 -6.97
C ASN A 292 -20.24 13.73 -8.19
N TRP A 293 -19.05 13.13 -8.03
CA TRP A 293 -18.04 13.00 -9.09
C TRP A 293 -17.76 11.55 -9.49
N LYS A 294 -18.66 10.62 -9.14
CA LYS A 294 -18.59 9.24 -9.64
C LYS A 294 -18.71 9.24 -11.17
N HIS A 295 -17.81 8.53 -11.85
CA HIS A 295 -17.74 8.52 -13.31
C HIS A 295 -17.38 7.13 -13.85
N ASN A 296 -17.81 6.86 -15.09
CA ASN A 296 -17.31 5.73 -15.88
C ASN A 296 -16.04 6.14 -16.65
N SER A 297 -15.45 5.20 -17.39
CA SER A 297 -14.41 5.52 -18.37
C SER A 297 -15.00 6.19 -19.62
N GLY A 298 -14.18 6.97 -20.32
CA GLY A 298 -14.54 7.74 -21.50
C GLY A 298 -15.04 9.13 -21.14
N THR A 299 -15.67 9.79 -22.12
CA THR A 299 -16.18 11.14 -21.94
C THR A 299 -17.41 11.12 -21.03
N VAL A 300 -17.28 11.73 -19.85
CA VAL A 300 -18.34 11.85 -18.87
C VAL A 300 -18.62 13.32 -18.59
N CYS A 301 -19.90 13.66 -18.58
CA CYS A 301 -20.39 14.99 -18.32
C CYS A 301 -21.19 15.03 -17.02
N PHE A 302 -20.97 16.07 -16.24
CA PHE A 302 -21.64 16.32 -14.98
C PHE A 302 -22.56 17.53 -15.12
N ASP A 303 -23.85 17.29 -15.06
CA ASP A 303 -24.86 18.35 -14.99
C ASP A 303 -24.92 18.92 -13.56
N ARG A 304 -24.93 20.25 -13.48
CA ARG A 304 -24.94 21.03 -12.24
C ARG A 304 -25.98 22.11 -12.32
N THR A 305 -26.69 22.33 -11.22
CA THR A 305 -27.61 23.45 -11.05
C THR A 305 -27.25 24.17 -9.76
N ILE A 306 -27.06 25.49 -9.86
CA ILE A 306 -26.78 26.34 -8.71
C ILE A 306 -28.09 26.48 -7.92
N ASP A 307 -28.02 26.19 -6.62
CA ASP A 307 -29.09 26.43 -5.67
C ASP A 307 -28.87 27.82 -5.02
N PRO A 308 -29.69 28.83 -5.35
CA PRO A 308 -29.53 30.19 -4.84
C PRO A 308 -29.70 30.32 -3.33
N ASP A 309 -30.48 29.42 -2.70
CA ASP A 309 -30.69 29.45 -1.25
C ASP A 309 -29.42 28.99 -0.52
N ARG A 310 -28.70 28.04 -1.12
CA ARG A 310 -27.41 27.56 -0.62
C ARG A 310 -26.25 28.48 -0.98
N PHE A 311 -26.28 29.09 -2.17
CA PHE A 311 -25.25 29.96 -2.69
C PHE A 311 -25.85 31.33 -3.04
N PRO A 312 -26.10 32.22 -2.06
CA PRO A 312 -26.73 33.50 -2.33
C PRO A 312 -25.80 34.44 -3.10
N VAL A 313 -26.38 35.32 -3.91
CA VAL A 313 -25.64 36.38 -4.61
C VAL A 313 -25.04 37.37 -3.61
N PHE A 314 -23.84 37.88 -3.90
CA PHE A 314 -23.19 38.85 -3.03
C PHE A 314 -23.88 40.20 -3.16
N LYS A 315 -24.20 40.81 -2.02
CA LYS A 315 -24.75 42.16 -1.98
C LYS A 315 -23.68 43.14 -2.46
N LYS A 316 -24.01 43.93 -3.47
CA LYS A 316 -23.18 45.01 -4.01
C LYS A 316 -23.04 46.16 -3.02
#